data_AF-A0AAU6AFR2-F1
#
_entry.id   AF-A0AAU6AFR2-F1
#
_cell.length_a   1.000
_cell.length_b   1.000
_cell.length_c   1.000
_cell.angle_alpha   90.00
_cell.angle_beta   90.00
_cell.angle_gamma   90.00
#
_symmetry.space_group_name_H-M   'P 1'
#
loop_
_entity.id
_entity.type
_entity.pdbx_description
1 polymer ?
#
loop_
_entity_poly.entity_id
_entity_poly.type
_entity_poly.pdbx_seq_one_letter_code
_entity_poly.pdbx_strand_id
1 'polypeptide(L)'
;MLTTPPDLDSMIAQYATGDFGDSTLIHEAGLESLSLLRLAVEVAAGADAEIDAAGLVDVRTVGDLKVWLTSLVANDADETGAAC
;
A
#
# COMPACT_ATOMS: atom_id res chain seq x y z
N MET A 1 -10.17 -6.00 17.50
CA MET A 1 -9.88 -7.21 16.69
C MET A 1 -8.40 -7.14 16.35
N LEU A 2 -7.64 -8.22 16.52
CA LEU A 2 -6.21 -8.23 16.19
C LEU A 2 -6.11 -8.32 14.66
N THR A 3 -6.08 -7.17 13.98
CA THR A 3 -5.81 -7.10 12.54
C THR A 3 -4.39 -7.63 12.33
N THR A 4 -4.27 -8.85 11.83
CA THR A 4 -3.01 -9.33 11.24
C THR A 4 -2.60 -8.29 10.20
N PRO A 5 -1.37 -7.76 10.24
CA PRO A 5 -0.92 -6.84 9.21
C PRO A 5 -1.08 -7.54 7.86
N PRO A 6 -1.65 -6.85 6.85
CA PRO A 6 -1.82 -7.44 5.52
C PRO A 6 -0.47 -7.99 5.04
N ASP A 7 -0.48 -9.17 4.44
CA ASP A 7 0.74 -9.79 3.89
C ASP A 7 1.12 -9.05 2.59
N LEU A 8 1.70 -7.86 2.76
CA LEU A 8 1.96 -6.92 1.68
C LEU A 8 2.87 -7.52 0.60
N ASP A 9 3.83 -8.37 0.98
CA ASP A 9 4.69 -9.08 0.04
C ASP A 9 3.88 -10.01 -0.88
N SER A 10 2.98 -10.82 -0.34
CA SER A 10 2.12 -11.67 -1.17
C SER A 10 1.16 -10.86 -2.04
N MET A 11 0.67 -9.71 -1.56
CA MET A 11 -0.19 -8.83 -2.36
C MET A 11 0.59 -8.17 -3.50
N ILE A 12 1.77 -7.61 -3.22
CA ILE A 12 2.65 -7.01 -4.23
C ILE A 12 3.07 -8.04 -5.28
N ALA A 13 3.36 -9.29 -4.87
CA ALA A 13 3.72 -10.37 -5.78
C ALA A 13 2.63 -10.76 -6.78
N GLN A 14 1.36 -10.48 -6.51
CA GLN A 14 0.28 -10.71 -7.48
C GLN A 14 0.33 -9.73 -8.66
N TYR A 15 0.94 -8.56 -8.45
CA TYR A 15 1.01 -7.48 -9.43
C TYR A 15 2.41 -7.27 -10.01
N ALA A 16 3.45 -7.73 -9.32
CA ALA A 16 4.83 -7.69 -9.79
C ALA A 16 5.04 -8.71 -10.93
N THR A 17 5.79 -8.32 -11.95
CA THR A 17 6.19 -9.23 -13.04
C THR A 17 7.60 -9.77 -12.87
N GLY A 18 8.34 -9.26 -11.88
CA GLY A 18 9.70 -9.65 -11.55
C GLY A 18 9.88 -9.95 -10.06
N ASP A 19 11.05 -10.52 -9.73
CA ASP A 19 11.48 -10.66 -8.35
C ASP A 19 11.75 -9.28 -7.74
N PHE A 20 11.43 -9.10 -6.46
CA PHE A 20 11.56 -7.83 -5.80
C PHE A 20 12.05 -7.98 -4.37
N GLY A 21 12.81 -6.98 -3.92
CA GLY A 21 13.12 -6.74 -2.52
C GLY A 21 12.86 -5.28 -2.18
N ASP A 22 13.04 -4.89 -0.92
CA ASP A 22 12.67 -3.55 -0.46
C ASP A 22 13.45 -2.43 -1.18
N SER A 23 14.68 -2.69 -1.63
CA SER A 23 15.48 -1.73 -2.40
C SER A 23 15.19 -1.72 -3.90
N THR A 24 14.36 -2.65 -4.40
CA THR A 24 14.03 -2.75 -5.83
C THR A 24 13.17 -1.56 -6.25
N LEU A 25 13.51 -0.93 -7.37
CA LEU A 25 12.69 0.16 -7.91
C LEU A 25 11.35 -0.38 -8.42
N ILE A 26 10.29 0.40 -8.28
CA ILE A 26 8.93 -0.02 -8.68
C ILE A 26 8.87 -0.49 -10.14
N HIS A 27 9.53 0.23 -11.05
CA HIS A 27 9.56 -0.15 -12.45
C HIS A 27 10.41 -1.40 -12.72
N GLU A 28 11.42 -1.69 -11.89
CA GLU A 28 12.22 -2.92 -12.01
C GLU A 28 11.46 -4.15 -11.49
N ALA A 29 10.60 -3.97 -10.49
CA ALA A 29 9.64 -4.99 -10.05
C ALA A 29 8.50 -5.24 -11.06
N GLY A 30 8.41 -4.42 -12.11
CA GLY A 30 7.34 -4.48 -13.11
C GLY A 30 5.99 -3.98 -12.59
N LEU A 31 5.99 -3.17 -11.54
CA LEU A 31 4.79 -2.56 -10.99
C LEU A 31 4.45 -1.29 -11.76
N GLU A 32 3.24 -1.25 -12.31
CA GLU A 32 2.72 -0.09 -13.04
C GLU A 32 1.80 0.76 -12.15
N SER A 33 1.64 2.04 -12.50
CA SER A 33 0.85 3.00 -11.70
C SER A 33 -0.59 2.54 -11.41
N LEU A 34 -1.21 1.81 -12.34
CA LEU A 34 -2.56 1.27 -12.16
C LEU A 34 -2.58 0.09 -11.19
N SER A 35 -1.56 -0.76 -11.23
CA SER A 35 -1.37 -1.85 -10.27
C SER A 35 -1.18 -1.31 -8.85
N LEU A 36 -0.40 -0.23 -8.69
CA LEU A 36 -0.21 0.43 -7.40
C LEU A 36 -1.52 0.97 -6.81
N LEU A 37 -2.34 1.62 -7.63
CA LEU A 37 -3.65 2.13 -7.21
C LEU A 37 -4.60 0.99 -6.80
N ARG A 38 -4.60 -0.11 -7.55
CA ARG A 38 -5.43 -1.28 -7.22
C ARG A 38 -4.99 -1.93 -5.92
N LEU A 39 -3.68 -2.07 -5.71
CA LEU A 39 -3.09 -2.55 -4.47
C LEU A 39 -3.46 -1.64 -3.28
N ALA A 40 -3.42 -0.32 -3.47
CA ALA A 40 -3.82 0.65 -2.45
C ALA A 40 -5.28 0.45 -2.03
N VAL A 41 -6.21 0.31 -2.99
CA VAL A 41 -7.63 0.04 -2.72
C VAL A 41 -7.82 -1.29 -1.99
N GLU A 42 -7.07 -2.32 -2.37
CA GLU A 42 -7.17 -3.65 -1.77
C GLU A 42 -6.65 -3.68 -0.32
N VAL A 43 -5.57 -2.95 -0.06
CA VAL A 43 -4.99 -2.81 1.29
C VAL A 43 -5.84 -1.91 2.18
N ALA A 44 -6.40 -0.84 1.62
CA ALA A 44 -7.17 0.14 2.35
C ALA A 44 -8.45 -0.46 2.96
N ALA A 45 -9.07 -1.47 2.31
CA ALA A 45 -10.11 -2.40 2.79
C ALA A 45 -11.31 -1.85 3.62
N GLY A 46 -11.38 -0.55 3.90
CA GLY A 46 -12.45 0.18 4.54
C GLY A 46 -13.18 1.05 3.50
N ALA A 47 -14.50 1.19 3.68
CA ALA A 47 -15.36 1.91 2.72
C ALA A 47 -15.08 3.43 2.64
N ASP A 48 -14.24 3.97 3.53
CA ASP A 48 -13.92 5.41 3.64
C ASP A 48 -12.40 5.69 3.75
N ALA A 49 -11.55 4.72 3.43
CA ALA A 49 -10.10 4.93 3.52
C ALA A 49 -9.61 5.95 2.47
N GLU A 50 -9.16 7.12 2.94
CA GLU A 50 -8.58 8.15 2.08
C GLU A 50 -7.23 7.68 1.53
N ILE A 51 -7.12 7.61 0.20
CA ILE A 51 -5.86 7.33 -0.47
C ILE A 51 -5.13 8.65 -0.70
N ASP A 52 -4.11 8.94 0.12
CA ASP A 52 -3.22 10.06 -0.12
C ASP A 52 -2.34 9.79 -1.36
N ALA A 53 -2.81 10.29 -2.51
CA ALA A 53 -2.11 10.21 -3.77
C ALA A 53 -0.86 11.11 -3.82
N ALA A 54 -0.71 12.09 -2.92
CA ALA A 54 0.50 12.91 -2.87
C ALA A 54 1.69 12.09 -2.38
N GLY A 55 1.49 11.23 -1.37
CA GLY A 55 2.49 10.28 -0.88
C GLY A 55 3.01 9.34 -1.96
N LEU A 56 2.22 9.03 -3.00
CA LEU A 56 2.63 8.17 -4.11
C LEU A 56 3.77 8.77 -4.96
N VAL A 57 3.96 10.10 -4.96
CA VAL A 57 5.00 10.79 -5.74
C VAL A 57 6.41 10.47 -5.24
N ASP A 58 6.54 10.21 -3.95
CA ASP A 58 7.81 9.90 -3.29
C ASP A 58 8.12 8.40 -3.27
N VAL A 59 7.17 7.55 -3.69
CA VAL A 59 7.37 6.10 -3.73
C VAL A 59 8.27 5.73 -4.91
N ARG A 60 9.51 5.31 -4.62
CA ARG A 60 10.49 4.91 -5.63
C ARG A 60 10.81 3.42 -5.59
N THR A 61 10.84 2.87 -4.39
CA THR A 61 11.18 1.47 -4.14
C THR A 61 10.00 0.67 -3.61
N VAL A 62 10.11 -0.66 -3.64
CA VAL A 62 9.11 -1.53 -3.02
C VAL A 62 9.05 -1.34 -1.49
N GLY A 63 10.16 -0.98 -0.86
CA GLY A 63 10.19 -0.60 0.55
C GLY A 63 9.35 0.65 0.82
N ASP A 64 9.51 1.70 0.00
CA ASP A 64 8.69 2.92 0.09
C ASP A 64 7.20 2.60 -0.11
N LEU A 65 6.90 1.66 -1.03
CA LEU A 65 5.53 1.24 -1.31
C LEU A 65 4.90 0.57 -0.09
N LYS A 66 5.62 -0.36 0.56
CA LYS A 66 5.14 -1.03 1.77
C LYS A 66 4.88 -0.03 2.90
N VAL A 67 5.77 0.96 3.08
CA VAL A 67 5.60 2.02 4.07
C VAL A 67 4.35 2.84 3.77
N TRP A 68 4.17 3.27 2.51
CA TRP A 68 3.01 4.03 2.09
C TRP A 68 1.70 3.24 2.29
N LEU A 69 1.64 1.98 1.86
CA LEU A 69 0.47 1.10 2.05
C LEU A 69 0.14 0.88 3.53
N THR A 70 1.15 0.74 4.38
CA THR A 70 0.95 0.60 5.83
C THR A 70 0.38 1.88 6.43
N SER A 71 0.78 3.05 5.93
CA SER A 71 0.23 4.35 6.35
C SER A 71 -1.25 4.48 6.03
N LEU A 72 -1.73 3.88 4.94
CA LEU A 72 -3.16 3.90 4.57
C LEU A 72 -4.00 3.13 5.60
N VAL A 73 -3.53 1.98 6.07
CA VAL A 73 -4.21 1.18 7.10
C VAL A 73 -4.20 1.90 8.46
N ALA A 74 -3.13 2.64 8.77
CA ALA A 74 -3.03 3.41 10.00
C ALA A 74 -4.01 4.60 10.04
N ASN A 75 -4.22 5.27 8.90
CA ASN A 75 -5.15 6.40 8.80
C ASN A 75 -6.62 5.97 8.98
N ASP A 76 -7.00 4.77 8.54
CA ASP A 76 -8.37 4.22 8.73
C ASP A 76 -8.71 4.01 10.23
N ALA A 77 -7.70 3.71 11.06
CA ALA A 77 -7.88 3.49 12.49
C ALA A 77 -8.09 4.78 13.31
N ASP A 78 -7.59 5.93 12.84
CA ASP A 78 -7.64 7.20 13.58
C ASP A 78 -9.03 7.87 13.46
N GLU A 79 -9.68 7.76 12.29
CA GLU A 79 -10.98 8.40 12.00
C GLU A 79 -12.18 7.71 12.71
N THR A 80 -12.09 6.40 12.99
CA THR A 80 -13.15 5.66 13.72
C THR A 80 -13.26 6.09 15.21
N GLY A 81 -12.27 6.82 15.74
CA GLY A 81 -12.25 7.33 17.11
C GLY A 81 -12.89 8.71 17.33
N ALA A 82 -13.26 9.43 16.27
CA ALA A 82 -13.64 10.85 16.35
C ALA A 82 -15.17 11.12 16.42
N ALA A 83 -15.98 10.11 16.75
CA ALA A 83 -17.39 10.29 17.07
C ALA A 83 -17.60 10.25 18.59
N CYS A 84 -17.41 11.39 19.26
CA CYS A 84 -17.89 11.64 20.62
C CYS A 84 -18.92 12.78 20.62
#